data_AF-A0A7C2VVM6-F1
#
_entry.id   AF-A0A7C2VVM6-F1
#
_cell.length_a   1.000
_cell.length_b   1.000
_cell.length_c   1.000
_cell.angle_alpha   90.00
_cell.angle_beta   90.00
_cell.angle_gamma   90.00
#
_symmetry.space_group_name_H-M   'P 1'
#
loop_
_entity.id
_entity.type
_entity.pdbx_description
1 polymer ?
#
loop_
_entity_poly.entity_id
_entity_poly.type
_entity_poly.pdbx_seq_one_letter_code
_entity_poly.pdbx_strand_id
1 'polypeptide(L)'
;MILKAGKCSWGRCIFCGWGKLSYPTDFNFIKKQIDAIPPSDELKIFVSGSLLDKKQFPDEALDYLVKALKQKGIKRLTIESRLEYITDENLKIFKDFDLTVAIGLEVANDEKLRMLQKGITLKMFEDAVKILKRNNVKLRVYLLVNAPFTSKQDFLDSYNYAKKFTDDIVAINCYPHVKAPIFDMWIKGEWRPLDKHEFEEWTKGLDVERDFTNFNFVPRIPKEKWDDLRGVGEKYLTHPHYDVWQDYFARFYKVPKGKEYVLFLPCSYVKPYRKSKTHRAIISTLVRIPNHDKVHQVMISSPGVIPREYENEYPFAYYDWPEDQETPEIKKRYIEVTRERIKNYLSHHKYKKVFAYLRPDSESYIALKQACDELGINLITCLDENTYKRVKGKPRALADPLCLDKLKQCLTFNLTDVQSDSV
;
A
#
# COMPACT_ATOMS: atom_id res chain seq x y z
N MET A 1 -20.40 -8.62 -4.62
CA MET A 1 -20.05 -8.54 -6.06
C MET A 1 -19.81 -7.08 -6.44
N ILE A 2 -18.90 -6.81 -7.38
CA ILE A 2 -18.75 -5.48 -7.99
C ILE A 2 -19.53 -5.46 -9.30
N LEU A 3 -20.47 -4.52 -9.45
CA LEU A 3 -21.22 -4.30 -10.68
C LEU A 3 -20.72 -3.02 -11.36
N LYS A 4 -20.18 -3.16 -12.57
CA LYS A 4 -19.55 -2.05 -13.29
C LYS A 4 -20.56 -1.44 -14.27
N ALA A 5 -20.84 -0.15 -14.13
CA ALA A 5 -21.61 0.60 -15.12
C ALA A 5 -21.33 2.11 -15.01
N GLY A 6 -21.19 2.76 -16.16
CA GLY A 6 -21.01 4.21 -16.25
C GLY A 6 -19.85 4.75 -15.41
N LYS A 7 -20.00 6.01 -15.01
CA LYS A 7 -19.11 6.75 -14.12
C LYS A 7 -19.94 7.38 -13.01
N CYS A 8 -19.39 7.50 -11.81
CA CYS A 8 -20.01 8.25 -10.73
C CYS A 8 -20.29 9.69 -11.18
N SER A 9 -21.58 10.08 -11.22
CA SER A 9 -22.02 11.41 -11.65
C SER A 9 -21.40 12.54 -10.83
N TRP A 10 -21.12 12.31 -9.55
CA TRP A 10 -20.42 13.28 -8.72
C TRP A 10 -18.93 13.36 -9.05
N GLY A 11 -18.24 12.22 -9.05
CA GLY A 11 -16.87 12.04 -9.54
C GLY A 11 -15.78 12.97 -8.99
N ARG A 12 -16.04 13.79 -7.96
CA ARG A 12 -15.14 14.86 -7.50
C ARG A 12 -14.38 14.57 -6.21
N CYS A 13 -14.79 13.59 -5.40
CA CYS A 13 -14.15 13.27 -4.13
C CYS A 13 -12.63 13.12 -4.29
N ILE A 14 -11.85 13.79 -3.43
CA ILE A 14 -10.39 13.85 -3.58
C ILE A 14 -9.68 12.53 -3.23
N PHE A 15 -10.34 11.69 -2.45
CA PHE A 15 -9.81 10.40 -1.99
C PHE A 15 -10.25 9.21 -2.85
N CYS A 16 -11.29 9.37 -3.67
CA CYS A 16 -11.93 8.25 -4.34
C CYS A 16 -11.41 8.05 -5.76
N GLY A 17 -10.67 6.96 -6.00
CA GLY A 17 -10.27 6.55 -7.35
C GLY A 17 -11.38 5.84 -8.13
N TRP A 18 -12.28 5.14 -7.44
CA TRP A 18 -13.39 4.39 -8.04
C TRP A 18 -14.34 5.29 -8.82
N GLY A 19 -14.72 6.44 -8.25
CA GLY A 19 -15.57 7.42 -8.93
C GLY A 19 -14.94 8.09 -10.16
N LYS A 20 -13.65 7.82 -10.44
CA LYS A 20 -12.93 8.29 -11.63
C LYS A 20 -12.91 7.23 -12.73
N LEU A 21 -13.40 6.02 -12.47
CA LEU A 21 -13.53 4.96 -13.47
C LEU A 21 -14.76 5.20 -14.35
N SER A 22 -14.69 4.75 -15.59
CA SER A 22 -15.79 4.83 -16.56
C SER A 22 -15.94 3.48 -17.24
N TYR A 23 -17.17 3.00 -17.29
CA TYR A 23 -17.58 1.76 -17.94
C TYR A 23 -18.73 2.03 -18.92
N PRO A 24 -18.99 1.12 -19.87
CA PRO A 24 -20.20 1.17 -20.67
C PRO A 24 -21.47 1.17 -19.79
N THR A 25 -22.51 1.82 -20.28
CA THR A 25 -23.86 1.86 -19.66
C THR A 25 -24.88 1.10 -20.50
N ASP A 26 -24.46 0.42 -21.56
CA ASP A 26 -25.36 -0.36 -22.39
C ASP A 26 -25.95 -1.54 -21.61
N PHE A 27 -27.23 -1.82 -21.86
CA PHE A 27 -27.97 -2.85 -21.16
C PHE A 27 -27.28 -4.22 -21.24
N ASN A 28 -26.74 -4.60 -22.40
CA ASN A 28 -26.12 -5.91 -22.61
C ASN A 28 -24.85 -6.09 -21.77
N PHE A 29 -24.02 -5.06 -21.65
CA PHE A 29 -22.82 -5.06 -20.79
C PHE A 29 -23.18 -5.24 -19.31
N ILE A 30 -24.22 -4.57 -18.83
CA ILE A 30 -24.69 -4.70 -17.45
C ILE A 30 -25.35 -6.08 -17.24
N LYS A 31 -26.23 -6.49 -18.16
CA LYS A 31 -26.94 -7.77 -18.17
C LYS A 31 -25.97 -8.95 -18.02
N LYS A 32 -24.88 -8.97 -18.77
CA LYS A 32 -23.87 -10.03 -18.70
C LYS A 32 -23.28 -10.21 -17.29
N GLN A 33 -23.07 -9.11 -16.56
CA GLN A 33 -22.58 -9.15 -15.18
C GLN A 33 -23.66 -9.66 -14.22
N ILE A 34 -24.91 -9.24 -14.41
CA ILE A 34 -26.08 -9.70 -13.65
C ILE A 34 -26.28 -11.21 -13.82
N ASP A 35 -26.15 -11.71 -15.05
CA ASP A 35 -26.28 -13.13 -15.36
C ASP A 35 -25.24 -13.99 -14.64
N ALA A 36 -24.04 -13.44 -14.39
CA ALA A 36 -22.96 -14.10 -13.66
C ALA A 36 -23.14 -14.13 -12.13
N ILE A 37 -24.17 -13.48 -11.57
CA ILE A 37 -24.46 -13.55 -10.13
C ILE A 37 -24.80 -15.01 -9.75
N PRO A 38 -24.13 -15.65 -8.79
CA PRO A 38 -24.54 -16.98 -8.34
C PRO A 38 -25.84 -16.92 -7.51
N PRO A 39 -26.67 -17.98 -7.51
CA PRO A 39 -27.75 -18.11 -6.54
C PRO A 39 -27.24 -18.03 -5.11
N SER A 40 -27.96 -17.29 -4.26
CA SER A 40 -27.62 -17.06 -2.85
C SER A 40 -28.88 -16.57 -2.13
N ASP A 41 -28.88 -16.59 -0.80
CA ASP A 41 -29.93 -15.96 0.01
C ASP A 41 -29.63 -14.47 0.27
N GLU A 42 -28.35 -14.07 0.15
CA GLU A 42 -27.88 -12.70 0.36
C GLU A 42 -26.88 -12.23 -0.70
N LEU A 43 -26.89 -10.92 -0.99
CA LEU A 43 -25.94 -10.29 -1.90
C LEU A 43 -25.65 -8.84 -1.50
N LYS A 44 -24.36 -8.47 -1.51
CA LYS A 44 -23.90 -7.08 -1.47
C LYS A 44 -23.40 -6.65 -2.85
N ILE A 45 -23.91 -5.54 -3.37
CA ILE A 45 -23.54 -4.96 -4.67
C ILE A 45 -22.72 -3.69 -4.43
N PHE A 46 -21.46 -3.74 -4.86
CA PHE A 46 -20.53 -2.61 -4.84
C PHE A 46 -20.47 -1.94 -6.22
N VAL A 47 -20.46 -0.61 -6.27
CA VAL A 47 -20.42 0.15 -7.53
C VAL A 47 -19.44 1.33 -7.42
N SER A 48 -19.02 1.91 -8.55
CA SER A 48 -18.10 3.06 -8.56
C SER A 48 -18.73 4.38 -8.10
N GLY A 49 -20.05 4.41 -7.90
CA GLY A 49 -20.83 5.61 -7.60
C GLY A 49 -22.13 5.28 -6.88
N SER A 50 -23.23 5.19 -7.63
CA SER A 50 -24.56 4.94 -7.04
C SER A 50 -25.34 3.96 -7.91
N LEU A 51 -25.86 2.88 -7.30
CA LEU A 51 -26.73 1.94 -8.03
C LEU A 51 -28.05 2.62 -8.43
N LEU A 52 -28.50 3.60 -7.63
CA LEU A 52 -29.73 4.37 -7.87
C LEU A 52 -29.53 5.56 -8.84
N ASP A 53 -28.34 5.75 -9.39
CA ASP A 53 -28.12 6.76 -10.44
C ASP A 53 -28.50 6.19 -11.80
N LYS A 54 -29.62 6.67 -12.36
CA LYS A 54 -30.12 6.23 -13.68
C LYS A 54 -29.13 6.49 -14.83
N LYS A 55 -28.17 7.40 -14.66
CA LYS A 55 -27.09 7.61 -15.63
C LYS A 55 -26.06 6.48 -15.62
N GLN A 56 -25.89 5.79 -14.49
CA GLN A 56 -25.04 4.60 -14.38
C GLN A 56 -25.85 3.33 -14.68
N PHE A 57 -27.05 3.23 -14.12
CA PHE A 57 -27.91 2.06 -14.22
C PHE A 57 -29.29 2.46 -14.76
N PRO A 58 -29.51 2.40 -16.09
CA PRO A 58 -30.80 2.69 -16.69
C PRO A 58 -31.92 1.82 -16.13
N ASP A 59 -33.16 2.30 -16.20
CA ASP A 59 -34.33 1.61 -15.61
C ASP A 59 -34.46 0.16 -16.09
N GLU A 60 -34.25 -0.10 -17.40
CA GLU A 60 -34.27 -1.46 -17.96
C GLU A 60 -33.24 -2.40 -17.30
N ALA A 61 -32.05 -1.89 -16.98
CA ALA A 61 -31.00 -2.66 -16.31
C ALA A 61 -31.35 -2.97 -14.85
N LEU A 62 -31.97 -2.01 -14.14
CA LEU A 62 -32.44 -2.19 -12.76
C LEU A 62 -33.62 -3.18 -12.69
N ASP A 63 -34.56 -3.08 -13.63
CA ASP A 63 -35.68 -4.02 -13.76
C ASP A 63 -35.18 -5.44 -14.00
N TYR A 64 -34.21 -5.61 -14.89
CA TYR A 64 -33.58 -6.90 -15.15
C TYR A 64 -32.84 -7.42 -13.92
N LEU A 65 -32.08 -6.56 -13.24
CA LEU A 65 -31.37 -6.90 -12.00
C LEU A 65 -32.35 -7.48 -10.98
N VAL A 66 -33.41 -6.75 -10.64
CA VAL A 66 -34.39 -7.18 -9.63
C VAL A 66 -35.04 -8.51 -9.99
N LYS A 67 -35.43 -8.70 -11.26
CA LYS A 67 -35.98 -9.99 -11.73
C LYS A 67 -34.98 -11.13 -11.57
N ALA A 68 -33.73 -10.92 -11.99
CA ALA A 68 -32.67 -11.92 -11.89
C ALA A 68 -32.32 -12.27 -10.44
N LEU A 69 -32.26 -11.28 -9.54
CA LEU A 69 -32.00 -11.50 -8.12
C LEU A 69 -33.09 -12.36 -7.47
N LYS A 70 -34.36 -12.11 -7.78
CA LYS A 70 -35.50 -12.94 -7.30
C LYS A 70 -35.40 -14.38 -7.79
N GLN A 71 -35.11 -14.58 -9.08
CA GLN A 71 -34.91 -15.93 -9.65
C GLN A 71 -33.74 -16.68 -9.00
N LYS A 72 -32.72 -15.93 -8.54
CA LYS A 72 -31.53 -16.46 -7.87
C LYS A 72 -31.72 -16.69 -6.36
N GLY A 73 -32.94 -16.50 -5.85
CA GLY A 73 -33.29 -16.74 -4.45
C GLY A 73 -32.83 -15.67 -3.47
N ILE A 74 -32.38 -14.51 -3.97
CA ILE A 74 -31.85 -13.43 -3.14
C ILE A 74 -32.99 -12.79 -2.34
N LYS A 75 -32.82 -12.72 -1.01
CA LYS A 75 -33.77 -12.08 -0.09
C LYS A 75 -33.18 -10.87 0.61
N ARG A 76 -31.92 -10.97 1.09
CA ARG A 76 -31.19 -9.87 1.71
C ARG A 76 -30.30 -9.18 0.68
N LEU A 77 -30.51 -7.89 0.48
CA LEU A 77 -29.79 -7.12 -0.53
C LEU A 77 -29.14 -5.90 0.09
N THR A 78 -27.83 -5.74 -0.07
CA THR A 78 -27.12 -4.49 0.23
C THR A 78 -26.72 -3.80 -1.07
N ILE A 79 -27.09 -2.53 -1.23
CA ILE A 79 -26.71 -1.71 -2.39
C ILE A 79 -26.00 -0.45 -1.94
N GLU A 80 -25.09 0.07 -2.77
CA GLU A 80 -24.44 1.37 -2.53
C GLU A 80 -25.15 2.49 -3.27
N SER A 81 -25.38 3.60 -2.57
CA SER A 81 -25.98 4.79 -3.18
C SER A 81 -25.41 6.08 -2.59
N ARG A 82 -25.36 7.13 -3.43
CA ARG A 82 -25.18 8.49 -2.94
C ARG A 82 -26.51 9.07 -2.46
N LEU A 83 -26.43 10.06 -1.56
CA LEU A 83 -27.57 10.63 -0.86
C LEU A 83 -28.62 11.22 -1.82
N GLU A 84 -28.16 11.93 -2.86
CA GLU A 84 -29.05 12.61 -3.79
C GLU A 84 -29.96 11.68 -4.61
N TYR A 85 -29.68 10.37 -4.62
CA TYR A 85 -30.49 9.36 -5.31
C TYR A 85 -31.43 8.57 -4.39
N ILE A 86 -31.39 8.83 -3.08
CA ILE A 86 -32.25 8.17 -2.11
C ILE A 86 -33.60 8.89 -2.08
N THR A 87 -34.54 8.37 -2.86
CA THR A 87 -35.93 8.86 -2.97
C THR A 87 -36.88 7.68 -2.86
N ASP A 88 -38.14 7.91 -2.46
CA ASP A 88 -39.12 6.82 -2.36
C ASP A 88 -39.32 6.10 -3.70
N GLU A 89 -39.32 6.86 -4.80
CA GLU A 89 -39.50 6.31 -6.14
C GLU A 89 -38.35 5.37 -6.52
N ASN A 90 -37.10 5.76 -6.26
CA ASN A 90 -35.94 4.93 -6.58
C ASN A 90 -35.86 3.67 -5.68
N LEU A 91 -36.40 3.71 -4.46
CA LEU A 91 -36.39 2.57 -3.54
C LEU A 91 -37.49 1.55 -3.86
N LYS A 92 -38.59 1.99 -4.47
CA LYS A 92 -39.80 1.19 -4.73
C LYS A 92 -39.54 -0.12 -5.48
N ILE A 93 -38.58 -0.14 -6.40
CA ILE A 93 -38.23 -1.33 -7.20
C ILE A 93 -37.65 -2.46 -6.33
N PHE A 94 -37.07 -2.13 -5.16
CA PHE A 94 -36.45 -3.07 -4.24
C PHE A 94 -37.35 -3.49 -3.06
N LYS A 95 -38.64 -3.13 -3.07
CA LYS A 95 -39.58 -3.36 -1.95
C LYS A 95 -39.75 -4.82 -1.51
N ASP A 96 -39.42 -5.77 -2.39
CA ASP A 96 -39.57 -7.21 -2.13
C ASP A 96 -38.29 -7.83 -1.52
N PHE A 97 -37.26 -7.03 -1.24
CA PHE A 97 -36.03 -7.46 -0.57
C PHE A 97 -35.96 -6.89 0.85
N ASP A 98 -35.29 -7.62 1.75
CA ASP A 98 -34.74 -7.03 2.98
C ASP A 98 -33.54 -6.15 2.58
N LEU A 99 -33.84 -4.88 2.32
CA LEU A 99 -32.91 -3.94 1.71
C LEU A 99 -32.07 -3.22 2.77
N THR A 100 -30.76 -3.17 2.53
CA THR A 100 -29.83 -2.27 3.19
C THR A 100 -29.22 -1.33 2.16
N VAL A 101 -29.26 -0.02 2.41
CA VAL A 101 -28.54 0.96 1.60
C VAL A 101 -27.27 1.37 2.34
N ALA A 102 -26.13 1.15 1.68
CA ALA A 102 -24.82 1.55 2.14
C ALA A 102 -24.46 2.95 1.60
N ILE A 103 -24.08 3.85 2.50
CA ILE A 103 -23.79 5.25 2.21
C ILE A 103 -22.38 5.60 2.67
N GLY A 104 -21.58 6.15 1.76
CA GLY A 104 -20.32 6.81 2.13
C GLY A 104 -20.58 8.16 2.76
N LEU A 105 -20.64 8.22 4.10
CA LEU A 105 -20.65 9.49 4.86
C LEU A 105 -19.22 10.02 5.00
N GLU A 106 -18.24 9.14 5.13
CA GLU A 106 -16.80 9.40 5.28
C GLU A 106 -16.44 10.11 6.59
N VAL A 107 -17.01 11.29 6.84
CA VAL A 107 -16.76 12.14 8.01
C VAL A 107 -18.05 12.90 8.34
N ALA A 108 -18.46 12.95 9.61
CA ALA A 108 -19.64 13.68 10.05
C ALA A 108 -19.33 15.15 10.40
N ASN A 109 -18.77 15.89 9.44
CA ASN A 109 -18.48 17.32 9.59
C ASN A 109 -18.59 18.02 8.22
N ASP A 110 -19.50 19.00 8.12
CA ASP A 110 -19.78 19.67 6.84
C ASP A 110 -18.58 20.41 6.25
N GLU A 111 -17.69 20.97 7.07
CA GLU A 111 -16.47 21.61 6.59
C GLU A 111 -15.52 20.57 5.98
N LYS A 112 -15.29 19.46 6.68
CA LYS A 112 -14.43 18.38 6.18
C LYS A 112 -15.01 17.73 4.93
N LEU A 113 -16.33 17.54 4.87
CA LEU A 113 -17.03 17.04 3.68
C LEU A 113 -16.83 17.96 2.46
N ARG A 114 -16.82 19.29 2.67
CA ARG A 114 -16.48 20.26 1.61
C ARG A 114 -15.02 20.13 1.19
N MET A 115 -14.08 20.05 2.14
CA MET A 115 -12.65 19.89 1.83
C MET A 115 -12.37 18.59 1.06
N LEU A 116 -13.05 17.50 1.41
CA LEU A 116 -12.98 16.21 0.70
C LEU A 116 -13.68 16.22 -0.66
N GLN A 117 -14.39 17.30 -1.00
CA GLN A 117 -15.26 17.44 -2.16
C GLN A 117 -16.27 16.29 -2.27
N LYS A 118 -16.95 15.92 -1.17
CA LYS A 118 -17.90 14.79 -1.14
C LYS A 118 -19.26 15.13 -1.77
N GLY A 119 -19.62 16.41 -1.77
CA GLY A 119 -20.86 16.92 -2.37
C GLY A 119 -22.12 16.58 -1.58
N ILE A 120 -22.00 16.45 -0.26
CA ILE A 120 -23.11 16.18 0.67
C ILE A 120 -22.95 17.04 1.93
N THR A 121 -24.03 17.17 2.69
CA THR A 121 -24.04 17.75 4.05
C THR A 121 -24.67 16.78 5.04
N LEU A 122 -24.46 17.01 6.33
CA LEU A 122 -25.14 16.28 7.40
C LEU A 122 -26.66 16.41 7.32
N LYS A 123 -27.16 17.59 6.91
CA LYS A 123 -28.59 17.79 6.67
C LYS A 123 -29.13 16.85 5.58
N MET A 124 -28.43 16.75 4.45
CA MET A 124 -28.80 15.81 3.38
C MET A 124 -28.77 14.37 3.86
N PHE A 125 -27.81 14.02 4.73
CA PHE A 125 -27.70 12.68 5.32
C PHE A 125 -28.92 12.39 6.20
N GLU A 126 -29.28 13.27 7.12
CA GLU A 126 -30.46 13.13 7.98
C GLU A 126 -31.77 13.03 7.19
N ASP A 127 -31.90 13.80 6.11
CA ASP A 127 -33.09 13.74 5.26
C ASP A 127 -33.16 12.40 4.50
N ALA A 128 -32.03 11.88 4.02
CA ALA A 128 -31.96 10.53 3.46
C ALA A 128 -32.31 9.44 4.51
N VAL A 129 -31.85 9.59 5.76
CA VAL A 129 -32.22 8.67 6.86
C VAL A 129 -33.73 8.62 7.06
N LYS A 130 -34.44 9.76 7.01
CA LYS A 130 -35.90 9.78 7.14
C LYS A 130 -36.58 9.02 6.00
N ILE A 131 -36.08 9.17 4.77
CA ILE A 131 -36.60 8.46 3.60
C ILE A 131 -36.39 6.95 3.74
N LEU A 132 -35.20 6.52 4.17
CA LEU A 132 -34.92 5.09 4.39
C LEU A 132 -35.81 4.51 5.48
N LYS A 133 -35.94 5.19 6.63
CA LYS A 133 -36.77 4.74 7.75
C LYS A 133 -38.24 4.56 7.37
N ARG A 134 -38.84 5.53 6.66
CA ARG A 134 -40.26 5.42 6.25
C ARG A 134 -40.51 4.33 5.20
N ASN A 135 -39.48 3.92 4.45
CA ASN A 135 -39.56 2.80 3.51
C ASN A 135 -39.11 1.46 4.12
N ASN A 136 -38.89 1.40 5.44
CA ASN A 136 -38.40 0.21 6.15
C ASN A 136 -37.09 -0.35 5.55
N VAL A 137 -36.17 0.54 5.14
CA VAL A 137 -34.86 0.20 4.58
C VAL A 137 -33.79 0.41 5.63
N LYS A 138 -32.92 -0.60 5.80
CA LYS A 138 -31.78 -0.53 6.71
C LYS A 138 -30.70 0.40 6.17
N LEU A 139 -29.98 1.08 7.05
CA LEU A 139 -28.91 2.00 6.73
C LEU A 139 -27.57 1.46 7.23
N ARG A 140 -26.64 1.29 6.29
CA ARG A 140 -25.22 1.04 6.58
C ARG A 140 -24.39 2.25 6.19
N VAL A 141 -23.45 2.66 7.03
CA VAL A 141 -22.60 3.83 6.76
C VAL A 141 -21.13 3.46 6.68
N TYR A 142 -20.43 4.03 5.71
CA TYR A 142 -18.97 3.95 5.64
C TYR A 142 -18.34 5.23 6.18
N LEU A 143 -17.39 5.05 7.08
CA LEU A 143 -16.57 6.11 7.65
C LEU A 143 -15.10 5.88 7.29
N LEU A 144 -14.42 6.93 6.87
CA LEU A 144 -12.97 6.90 6.64
C LEU A 144 -12.26 7.19 7.94
N VAL A 145 -11.40 6.27 8.38
CA VAL A 145 -10.68 6.40 9.66
C VAL A 145 -9.68 7.55 9.65
N ASN A 146 -8.97 7.73 8.54
CA ASN A 146 -7.91 8.73 8.36
C ASN A 146 -8.11 9.52 7.07
N ALA A 147 -9.32 10.02 6.82
CA ALA A 147 -9.57 10.88 5.66
C ALA A 147 -8.59 12.09 5.66
N PRO A 148 -8.22 12.62 4.48
CA PRO A 148 -7.45 13.85 4.42
C PRO A 148 -8.08 14.98 5.26
N PHE A 149 -7.23 15.77 5.91
CA PHE A 149 -7.62 16.91 6.76
C PHE A 149 -8.38 16.55 8.06
N THR A 150 -8.38 15.28 8.46
CA THR A 150 -9.03 14.80 9.68
C THR A 150 -8.05 14.26 10.70
N SER A 151 -8.49 14.24 11.95
CA SER A 151 -7.80 13.67 13.11
C SER A 151 -8.53 12.42 13.62
N LYS A 152 -7.91 11.72 14.58
CA LYS A 152 -8.56 10.63 15.32
C LYS A 152 -9.87 11.08 15.98
N GLN A 153 -9.91 12.31 16.50
CA GLN A 153 -11.11 12.84 17.14
C GLN A 153 -12.24 13.05 16.13
N ASP A 154 -11.94 13.56 14.93
CA ASP A 154 -12.95 13.71 13.86
C ASP A 154 -13.58 12.34 13.49
N PHE A 155 -12.79 11.27 13.45
CA PHE A 155 -13.31 9.92 13.22
C PHE A 155 -14.22 9.44 14.37
N LEU A 156 -13.81 9.64 15.62
CA LEU A 156 -14.62 9.27 16.79
C LEU A 156 -15.94 10.04 16.86
N ASP A 157 -15.90 11.34 16.57
CA ASP A 157 -17.09 12.18 16.48
C ASP A 157 -18.01 11.70 15.35
N SER A 158 -17.42 11.32 14.21
CA SER A 158 -18.15 10.74 13.08
C SER A 158 -18.83 9.42 13.43
N TYR A 159 -18.15 8.54 14.14
CA TYR A 159 -18.73 7.29 14.66
C TYR A 159 -19.88 7.58 15.63
N ASN A 160 -19.67 8.47 16.60
CA ASN A 160 -20.68 8.85 17.59
C ASN A 160 -21.91 9.53 16.97
N TYR A 161 -21.72 10.25 15.87
CA TYR A 161 -22.80 10.82 15.09
C TYR A 161 -23.56 9.72 14.31
N ALA A 162 -22.85 8.93 13.51
CA ALA A 162 -23.46 7.92 12.63
C ALA A 162 -24.26 6.87 13.42
N LYS A 163 -23.72 6.38 14.55
CA LYS A 163 -24.36 5.31 15.35
C LYS A 163 -25.78 5.63 15.85
N LYS A 164 -26.18 6.92 15.86
CA LYS A 164 -27.52 7.36 16.26
C LYS A 164 -28.59 7.02 15.22
N PHE A 165 -28.18 6.76 13.98
CA PHE A 165 -29.07 6.68 12.82
C PHE A 165 -29.01 5.36 12.08
N THR A 166 -27.92 4.62 12.22
CA THR A 166 -27.53 3.52 11.34
C THR A 166 -27.72 2.16 12.01
N ASP A 167 -27.99 1.14 11.20
CA ASP A 167 -28.00 -0.26 11.62
C ASP A 167 -26.58 -0.85 11.68
N ASP A 168 -25.66 -0.31 10.87
CA ASP A 168 -24.29 -0.83 10.75
C ASP A 168 -23.31 0.27 10.30
N ILE A 169 -22.06 0.17 10.75
CA ILE A 169 -20.97 1.09 10.42
C ILE A 169 -19.75 0.29 9.97
N VAL A 170 -19.18 0.67 8.83
CA VAL A 170 -17.90 0.17 8.34
C VAL A 170 -16.84 1.25 8.53
N ALA A 171 -15.79 0.92 9.27
CA ALA A 171 -14.58 1.73 9.35
C ALA A 171 -13.63 1.31 8.21
N ILE A 172 -13.23 2.26 7.38
CA ILE A 172 -12.40 2.04 6.20
C ILE A 172 -11.10 2.82 6.33
N ASN A 173 -9.96 2.15 6.16
CA ASN A 173 -8.67 2.83 6.04
C ASN A 173 -8.61 3.58 4.71
N CYS A 174 -8.39 4.88 4.74
CA CYS A 174 -8.27 5.68 3.54
C CYS A 174 -6.97 5.33 2.79
N TYR A 175 -7.06 5.21 1.46
CA TYR A 175 -6.05 4.62 0.61
C TYR A 175 -5.60 5.61 -0.50
N PRO A 176 -4.28 5.70 -0.83
CA PRO A 176 -3.80 6.53 -1.93
C PRO A 176 -4.24 5.98 -3.30
N HIS A 177 -5.47 6.30 -3.71
CA HIS A 177 -5.99 5.92 -5.01
C HIS A 177 -5.30 6.70 -6.14
N VAL A 178 -4.53 6.02 -6.99
CA VAL A 178 -3.73 6.59 -8.10
C VAL A 178 -4.47 7.62 -8.98
N LYS A 179 -5.78 7.41 -9.22
CA LYS A 179 -6.59 8.30 -10.07
C LYS A 179 -7.17 9.51 -9.33
N ALA A 180 -6.91 9.65 -8.05
CA ALA A 180 -7.51 10.67 -7.18
C ALA A 180 -6.43 11.62 -6.62
N PRO A 181 -6.76 12.89 -6.35
CA PRO A 181 -5.81 13.87 -5.81
C PRO A 181 -5.06 13.43 -4.55
N ILE A 182 -5.66 12.57 -3.71
CA ILE A 182 -5.00 12.01 -2.52
C ILE A 182 -3.68 11.28 -2.84
N PHE A 183 -3.52 10.73 -4.06
CA PHE A 183 -2.27 10.10 -4.45
C PHE A 183 -1.11 11.10 -4.51
N ASP A 184 -1.39 12.32 -4.99
CA ASP A 184 -0.40 13.40 -5.02
C ASP A 184 -0.13 13.95 -3.62
N MET A 185 -1.17 14.05 -2.78
CA MET A 185 -1.00 14.40 -1.36
C MET A 185 -0.09 13.39 -0.65
N TRP A 186 -0.25 12.10 -0.97
CA TRP A 186 0.60 11.05 -0.43
C TRP A 186 2.05 11.15 -0.91
N ILE A 187 2.26 11.32 -2.22
CA ILE A 187 3.61 11.52 -2.75
C ILE A 187 4.29 12.72 -2.11
N LYS A 188 3.58 13.84 -1.91
CA LYS A 188 4.13 15.06 -1.31
C LYS A 188 4.30 15.00 0.21
N GLY A 189 3.87 13.92 0.87
CA GLY A 189 3.90 13.80 2.32
C GLY A 189 2.85 14.66 3.05
N GLU A 190 1.87 15.22 2.34
CA GLU A 190 0.77 16.01 2.92
C GLU A 190 -0.25 15.12 3.66
N TRP A 191 -0.30 13.83 3.31
CA TRP A 191 -1.16 12.82 3.93
C TRP A 191 -0.52 11.43 3.80
N ARG A 192 -0.81 10.49 4.70
CA ARG A 192 -0.38 9.09 4.58
C ARG A 192 -1.48 8.10 5.01
N PRO A 193 -1.53 6.89 4.42
CA PRO A 193 -2.39 5.83 4.92
C PRO A 193 -1.93 5.36 6.31
N LEU A 194 -2.87 4.97 7.16
CA LEU A 194 -2.55 4.25 8.40
C LEU A 194 -2.07 2.85 8.07
N ASP A 195 -1.12 2.34 8.84
CA ASP A 195 -0.80 0.92 8.83
C ASP A 195 -1.85 0.12 9.62
N LYS A 196 -1.71 -1.21 9.63
CA LYS A 196 -2.69 -2.10 10.24
C LYS A 196 -2.82 -1.84 11.75
N HIS A 197 -1.71 -1.61 12.44
CA HIS A 197 -1.72 -1.38 13.88
C HIS A 197 -2.37 -0.04 14.23
N GLU A 198 -1.99 1.03 13.54
CA GLU A 198 -2.59 2.36 13.70
C GLU A 198 -4.11 2.33 13.48
N PHE A 199 -4.56 1.64 12.43
CA PHE A 199 -6.00 1.49 12.13
C PHE A 199 -6.75 0.67 13.20
N GLU A 200 -6.16 -0.42 13.68
CA GLU A 200 -6.71 -1.21 14.79
C GLU A 200 -6.80 -0.38 16.06
N GLU A 201 -5.78 0.45 16.35
CA GLU A 201 -5.76 1.33 17.51
C GLU A 201 -6.86 2.40 17.44
N TRP A 202 -7.10 2.99 16.26
CA TRP A 202 -8.13 4.03 16.09
C TRP A 202 -9.55 3.48 16.17
N THR A 203 -9.73 2.23 15.75
CA THR A 203 -11.03 1.55 15.77
C THR A 203 -11.26 0.70 17.03
N LYS A 204 -10.29 0.67 17.96
CA LYS A 204 -10.34 -0.18 19.16
C LYS A 204 -11.54 0.15 20.03
N GLY A 205 -12.31 -0.87 20.41
CA GLY A 205 -13.48 -0.72 21.28
C GLY A 205 -14.72 -0.12 20.62
N LEU A 206 -14.68 0.19 19.32
CA LEU A 206 -15.84 0.63 18.56
C LEU A 206 -16.60 -0.57 17.98
N ASP A 207 -17.92 -0.47 17.97
CA ASP A 207 -18.82 -1.43 17.32
C ASP A 207 -18.94 -1.09 15.83
N VAL A 208 -17.95 -1.54 15.07
CA VAL A 208 -17.82 -1.29 13.63
C VAL A 208 -17.30 -2.54 12.93
N GLU A 209 -17.76 -2.77 11.70
CA GLU A 209 -17.08 -3.66 10.76
C GLU A 209 -15.78 -2.99 10.31
N ARG A 210 -14.65 -3.69 10.43
CA ARG A 210 -13.33 -3.16 10.05
C ARG A 210 -12.94 -3.67 8.66
N ASP A 211 -12.76 -2.75 7.71
CA ASP A 211 -12.31 -3.09 6.37
C ASP A 211 -10.78 -3.15 6.29
N PHE A 212 -10.25 -4.37 6.14
CA PHE A 212 -8.81 -4.62 5.98
C PHE A 212 -8.37 -4.78 4.52
N THR A 213 -9.24 -4.55 3.54
CA THR A 213 -8.89 -4.76 2.13
C THR A 213 -7.84 -3.77 1.63
N ASN A 214 -7.86 -2.53 2.14
CA ASN A 214 -6.97 -1.44 1.73
C ASN A 214 -5.52 -1.54 2.22
N PHE A 215 -5.16 -2.55 3.02
CA PHE A 215 -3.77 -2.80 3.44
C PHE A 215 -2.94 -3.56 2.39
N ASN A 216 -3.60 -4.17 1.41
CA ASN A 216 -2.94 -4.99 0.39
C ASN A 216 -2.62 -4.14 -0.85
N PHE A 217 -1.72 -3.17 -0.70
CA PHE A 217 -1.28 -2.35 -1.82
C PHE A 217 0.22 -2.40 -2.06
N VAL A 218 0.63 -1.88 -3.22
CA VAL A 218 2.02 -1.64 -3.59
C VAL A 218 2.09 -0.24 -4.19
N PRO A 219 3.07 0.61 -3.84
CA PRO A 219 3.25 1.92 -4.46
C PRO A 219 3.46 1.78 -5.97
N ARG A 220 2.41 2.03 -6.76
CA ARG A 220 2.50 2.02 -8.22
C ARG A 220 2.37 3.44 -8.73
N ILE A 221 3.52 4.12 -8.82
CA ILE A 221 3.61 5.47 -9.36
C ILE A 221 3.46 5.38 -10.87
N PRO A 222 2.42 6.01 -11.45
CA PRO A 222 2.14 5.89 -12.88
C PRO A 222 3.17 6.67 -13.70
N LYS A 223 3.41 6.25 -14.94
CA LYS A 223 4.51 6.75 -15.78
C LYS A 223 4.47 8.26 -16.02
N GLU A 224 3.27 8.81 -16.13
CA GLU A 224 3.03 10.25 -16.28
C GLU A 224 3.49 11.07 -15.07
N LYS A 225 3.76 10.43 -13.92
CA LYS A 225 4.31 11.03 -12.72
C LYS A 225 5.77 10.65 -12.49
N TRP A 226 6.47 10.05 -13.46
CA TRP A 226 7.88 9.72 -13.28
C TRP A 226 8.75 10.95 -13.48
N ASP A 227 9.61 11.21 -12.52
CA ASP A 227 10.64 12.25 -12.58
C ASP A 227 11.98 11.71 -13.11
N ASP A 228 12.81 12.61 -13.63
CA ASP A 228 14.19 12.31 -14.01
C ASP A 228 15.08 12.23 -12.77
N LEU A 229 15.48 11.02 -12.42
CA LEU A 229 16.24 10.71 -11.20
C LEU A 229 17.73 10.49 -11.48
N ARG A 230 18.28 11.21 -12.48
CA ARG A 230 19.71 11.19 -12.81
C ARG A 230 20.43 12.38 -12.18
N GLY A 231 21.31 12.11 -11.23
CA GLY A 231 22.19 13.12 -10.63
C GLY A 231 22.54 12.85 -9.16
N VAL A 232 23.30 13.78 -8.58
CA VAL A 232 23.74 13.76 -7.18
C VAL A 232 23.27 15.05 -6.50
N GLY A 233 22.80 14.94 -5.26
CA GLY A 233 22.32 16.07 -4.46
C GLY A 233 21.08 15.72 -3.65
N GLU A 234 20.66 16.64 -2.76
CA GLU A 234 19.54 16.41 -1.83
C GLU A 234 18.27 15.97 -2.55
N LYS A 235 17.88 16.66 -3.63
CA LYS A 235 16.68 16.33 -4.41
C LYS A 235 16.68 14.90 -5.00
N TYR A 236 17.85 14.33 -5.26
CA TYR A 236 18.02 12.97 -5.79
C TYR A 236 18.21 11.92 -4.68
N LEU A 237 18.38 12.34 -3.43
CA LEU A 237 18.57 11.47 -2.29
C LEU A 237 17.26 11.32 -1.49
N THR A 238 16.56 12.44 -1.29
CA THR A 238 15.28 12.56 -0.56
C THR A 238 14.10 12.82 -1.50
N HIS A 239 14.16 12.24 -2.70
CA HIS A 239 13.05 12.35 -3.66
C HIS A 239 11.77 11.73 -3.06
N PRO A 240 10.58 12.37 -3.19
CA PRO A 240 9.36 11.88 -2.54
C PRO A 240 8.93 10.47 -2.99
N HIS A 241 9.24 10.10 -4.24
CA HIS A 241 9.03 8.72 -4.72
C HIS A 241 9.84 7.69 -3.94
N TYR A 242 11.04 8.01 -3.47
CA TYR A 242 11.79 7.11 -2.58
C TYR A 242 11.11 7.04 -1.23
N ASP A 243 10.71 8.16 -0.64
CA ASP A 243 10.14 8.20 0.70
C ASP A 243 8.83 7.41 0.77
N VAL A 244 7.99 7.49 -0.26
CA VAL A 244 6.80 6.63 -0.45
C VAL A 244 7.15 5.15 -0.36
N TRP A 245 8.22 4.72 -1.03
CA TRP A 245 8.63 3.32 -1.01
C TRP A 245 9.31 2.91 0.31
N GLN A 246 10.09 3.80 0.92
CA GLN A 246 10.74 3.51 2.21
C GLN A 246 9.70 3.40 3.33
N ASP A 247 8.69 4.25 3.32
CA ASP A 247 7.51 4.16 4.19
C ASP A 247 6.74 2.85 3.95
N TYR A 248 6.51 2.50 2.69
CA TYR A 248 5.91 1.21 2.32
C TYR A 248 6.70 0.01 2.86
N PHE A 249 8.01 0.01 2.65
CA PHE A 249 8.89 -1.06 3.11
C PHE A 249 8.94 -1.18 4.62
N ALA A 250 8.75 -0.10 5.37
CA ALA A 250 8.66 -0.18 6.81
C ALA A 250 7.29 -0.71 7.28
N ARG A 251 6.19 -0.10 6.81
CA ARG A 251 4.88 -0.26 7.46
C ARG A 251 3.93 -1.26 6.82
N PHE A 252 4.05 -1.54 5.52
CA PHE A 252 3.08 -2.35 4.78
C PHE A 252 3.69 -3.62 4.17
N TYR A 253 4.97 -3.54 3.80
CA TYR A 253 5.70 -4.66 3.24
C TYR A 253 5.80 -5.83 4.23
N LYS A 254 5.69 -7.04 3.70
CA LYS A 254 5.90 -8.28 4.46
C LYS A 254 7.07 -9.03 3.84
N VAL A 255 8.05 -9.34 4.68
CA VAL A 255 9.17 -10.20 4.29
C VAL A 255 8.64 -11.52 3.71
N PRO A 256 9.16 -12.00 2.55
CA PRO A 256 8.74 -13.26 1.95
C PRO A 256 8.81 -14.43 2.95
N LYS A 257 7.81 -15.33 2.88
CA LYS A 257 7.74 -16.48 3.77
C LYS A 257 9.01 -17.33 3.69
N GLY A 258 9.50 -17.78 4.84
CA GLY A 258 10.68 -18.64 4.95
C GLY A 258 12.01 -17.90 5.01
N LYS A 259 12.02 -16.58 4.85
CA LYS A 259 13.22 -15.77 5.07
C LYS A 259 13.45 -15.57 6.56
N GLU A 260 14.58 -16.05 7.05
CA GLU A 260 14.97 -15.97 8.47
C GLU A 260 16.14 -15.01 8.69
N TYR A 261 16.93 -14.76 7.65
CA TYR A 261 18.15 -13.96 7.70
C TYR A 261 18.09 -12.86 6.65
N VAL A 262 18.75 -11.72 6.89
CA VAL A 262 18.90 -10.66 5.88
C VAL A 262 20.35 -10.47 5.50
N LEU A 263 20.62 -10.37 4.20
CA LEU A 263 21.91 -10.01 3.62
C LEU A 263 21.76 -8.68 2.90
N PHE A 264 22.40 -7.65 3.44
CA PHE A 264 22.52 -6.36 2.80
C PHE A 264 23.61 -6.37 1.72
N LEU A 265 23.23 -5.94 0.53
CA LEU A 265 24.01 -5.99 -0.70
C LEU A 265 24.22 -4.59 -1.30
N PRO A 266 25.29 -4.38 -2.09
CA PRO A 266 25.56 -3.08 -2.68
C PRO A 266 24.59 -2.80 -3.82
N CYS A 267 24.47 -1.52 -4.19
CA CYS A 267 23.89 -1.14 -5.47
C CYS A 267 24.77 -1.59 -6.66
N SER A 268 24.27 -1.40 -7.88
CA SER A 268 25.09 -1.48 -9.08
C SER A 268 24.60 -0.51 -10.15
N TYR A 269 25.50 -0.06 -11.03
CA TYR A 269 25.17 0.81 -12.16
C TYR A 269 24.04 0.23 -13.03
N VAL A 270 24.19 -1.03 -13.46
CA VAL A 270 23.16 -1.75 -14.21
C VAL A 270 21.99 -2.09 -13.28
N LYS A 271 20.80 -1.61 -13.63
CA LYS A 271 19.52 -1.95 -12.99
C LYS A 271 18.58 -2.64 -13.98
N PRO A 272 17.68 -3.54 -13.52
CA PRO A 272 17.61 -4.13 -12.18
C PRO A 272 18.92 -4.82 -11.77
N TYR A 273 19.29 -4.74 -10.50
CA TYR A 273 20.64 -5.08 -10.03
C TYR A 273 21.05 -6.49 -10.38
N ARG A 274 20.12 -7.45 -10.34
CA ARG A 274 20.31 -8.86 -10.75
C ARG A 274 20.93 -9.04 -12.15
N LYS A 275 20.76 -8.09 -13.07
CA LYS A 275 21.37 -8.13 -14.41
C LYS A 275 22.85 -7.76 -14.41
N SER A 276 23.33 -7.05 -13.39
CA SER A 276 24.73 -6.65 -13.27
C SER A 276 25.65 -7.87 -13.12
N LYS A 277 26.90 -7.75 -13.61
CA LYS A 277 27.90 -8.83 -13.46
C LYS A 277 28.19 -9.14 -11.99
N THR A 278 28.23 -8.12 -11.14
CA THR A 278 28.46 -8.26 -9.69
C THR A 278 27.37 -9.06 -9.02
N HIS A 279 26.10 -8.69 -9.22
CA HIS A 279 24.99 -9.40 -8.59
C HIS A 279 24.80 -10.81 -9.15
N ARG A 280 25.06 -11.05 -10.44
CA ARG A 280 25.08 -12.42 -10.99
C ARG A 280 26.12 -13.29 -10.29
N ALA A 281 27.31 -12.76 -10.05
CA ALA A 281 28.36 -13.49 -9.33
C ALA A 281 27.97 -13.77 -7.87
N ILE A 282 27.42 -12.78 -7.16
CA ILE A 282 26.90 -12.93 -5.79
C ILE A 282 25.81 -14.01 -5.76
N ILE A 283 24.80 -13.92 -6.62
CA ILE A 283 23.68 -14.89 -6.66
C ILE A 283 24.21 -16.30 -6.97
N SER A 284 25.11 -16.43 -7.95
CA SER A 284 25.72 -17.73 -8.27
C SER A 284 26.53 -18.34 -7.12
N THR A 285 27.05 -17.49 -6.23
CA THR A 285 27.73 -17.91 -5.00
C THR A 285 26.72 -18.33 -3.95
N LEU A 286 25.68 -17.53 -3.71
CA LEU A 286 24.63 -17.78 -2.71
C LEU A 286 23.93 -19.12 -2.95
N VAL A 287 23.56 -19.46 -4.19
CA VAL A 287 22.85 -20.73 -4.48
C VAL A 287 23.66 -21.99 -4.15
N ARG A 288 24.96 -21.86 -3.90
CA ARG A 288 25.87 -22.96 -3.51
C ARG A 288 26.03 -23.09 -1.99
N ILE A 289 25.36 -22.23 -1.22
CA ILE A 289 25.44 -22.19 0.24
C ILE A 289 24.23 -22.96 0.82
N PRO A 290 24.43 -23.79 1.85
CA PRO A 290 23.31 -24.38 2.60
C PRO A 290 22.36 -23.31 3.14
N ASN A 291 21.05 -23.59 3.17
CA ASN A 291 20.02 -22.67 3.68
C ASN A 291 19.95 -21.29 2.99
N HIS A 292 20.50 -21.15 1.77
CA HIS A 292 20.48 -19.87 1.05
C HIS A 292 19.06 -19.37 0.72
N ASP A 293 18.09 -20.27 0.63
CA ASP A 293 16.67 -20.00 0.45
C ASP A 293 16.09 -19.22 1.64
N LYS A 294 16.68 -19.34 2.84
CA LYS A 294 16.31 -18.57 4.03
C LYS A 294 16.93 -17.16 4.07
N VAL A 295 17.86 -16.85 3.16
CA VAL A 295 18.52 -15.54 3.10
C VAL A 295 17.67 -14.57 2.26
N HIS A 296 17.25 -13.49 2.90
CA HIS A 296 16.61 -12.36 2.25
C HIS A 296 17.67 -11.42 1.69
N GLN A 297 17.54 -11.04 0.41
CA GLN A 297 18.48 -10.16 -0.26
C GLN A 297 17.89 -8.77 -0.33
N VAL A 298 18.58 -7.81 0.30
CA VAL A 298 18.13 -6.41 0.38
C VAL A 298 19.28 -5.53 -0.05
N MET A 299 19.07 -4.64 -1.02
CA MET A 299 20.10 -3.72 -1.48
C MET A 299 20.06 -2.43 -0.68
N ILE A 300 21.21 -1.81 -0.50
CA ILE A 300 21.35 -0.43 -0.01
C ILE A 300 21.88 0.42 -1.16
N SER A 301 21.19 1.52 -1.43
CA SER A 301 21.55 2.49 -2.47
C SER A 301 21.04 3.89 -2.10
N SER A 302 21.31 4.92 -2.91
CA SER A 302 20.74 6.28 -2.73
C SER A 302 19.22 6.33 -2.56
N PRO A 303 18.38 5.51 -3.24
CA PRO A 303 16.96 5.39 -2.91
C PRO A 303 16.64 4.84 -1.51
N GLY A 304 17.62 4.25 -0.81
CA GLY A 304 17.46 3.62 0.50
C GLY A 304 17.57 2.10 0.45
N VAL A 305 16.72 1.45 1.25
CA VAL A 305 16.60 0.00 1.39
C VAL A 305 15.69 -0.54 0.29
N ILE A 306 16.15 -1.56 -0.44
CA ILE A 306 15.43 -2.10 -1.59
C ILE A 306 15.42 -3.63 -1.49
N PRO A 307 14.32 -4.26 -1.03
CA PRO A 307 14.16 -5.71 -1.13
C PRO A 307 14.21 -6.16 -2.59
N ARG A 308 14.89 -7.29 -2.87
CA ARG A 308 15.20 -7.72 -4.24
C ARG A 308 13.98 -7.92 -5.13
N GLU A 309 12.86 -8.35 -4.59
CA GLU A 309 11.59 -8.54 -5.30
C GLU A 309 11.03 -7.23 -5.89
N TYR A 310 11.44 -6.06 -5.38
CA TYR A 310 11.02 -4.75 -5.90
C TYR A 310 12.11 -4.06 -6.75
N GLU A 311 13.24 -4.73 -7.05
CA GLU A 311 14.35 -4.12 -7.80
C GLU A 311 14.00 -3.68 -9.23
N ASN A 312 12.88 -4.18 -9.78
CA ASN A 312 12.38 -3.83 -11.11
C ASN A 312 11.40 -2.65 -11.10
N GLU A 313 10.90 -2.26 -9.93
CA GLU A 313 9.89 -1.22 -9.82
C GLU A 313 10.52 0.17 -10.01
N TYR A 314 9.71 1.12 -10.47
CA TYR A 314 10.07 2.52 -10.38
C TYR A 314 9.97 2.98 -8.93
N PRO A 315 10.97 3.71 -8.40
CA PRO A 315 12.09 4.34 -9.11
C PRO A 315 13.40 3.53 -9.17
N PHE A 316 13.47 2.36 -8.52
CA PHE A 316 14.71 1.60 -8.31
C PHE A 316 15.38 1.12 -9.61
N ALA A 317 14.60 0.83 -10.65
CA ALA A 317 15.14 0.47 -11.94
C ALA A 317 15.55 1.67 -12.84
N TYR A 318 15.27 2.91 -12.41
CA TYR A 318 15.26 4.09 -13.29
C TYR A 318 16.05 5.32 -12.78
N TYR A 319 16.67 5.24 -11.61
CA TYR A 319 17.56 6.31 -11.11
C TYR A 319 18.99 6.16 -11.65
N ASP A 320 19.76 7.25 -11.67
CA ASP A 320 21.21 7.21 -11.86
C ASP A 320 21.91 8.11 -10.83
N TRP A 321 22.91 7.56 -10.14
CA TRP A 321 23.63 8.23 -9.07
C TRP A 321 25.14 8.09 -9.35
N PRO A 322 25.74 9.09 -10.02
CA PRO A 322 27.16 9.06 -10.36
C PRO A 322 28.03 9.32 -9.12
N GLU A 323 28.60 8.25 -8.54
CA GLU A 323 29.44 8.28 -7.32
C GLU A 323 30.65 9.24 -7.44
N ASP A 324 31.13 9.51 -8.65
CA ASP A 324 32.25 10.42 -8.93
C ASP A 324 31.90 11.91 -8.77
N GLN A 325 30.61 12.24 -8.70
CA GLN A 325 30.11 13.62 -8.52
C GLN A 325 29.74 13.94 -7.07
N GLU A 326 29.98 13.01 -6.14
CA GLU A 326 29.70 13.19 -4.72
C GLU A 326 30.65 14.19 -4.06
N THR A 327 30.09 15.18 -3.37
CA THR A 327 30.84 16.04 -2.44
C THR A 327 30.90 15.41 -1.05
N PRO A 328 31.86 15.78 -0.18
CA PRO A 328 31.90 15.34 1.21
C PRO A 328 30.59 15.59 1.97
N GLU A 329 29.93 16.72 1.71
CA GLU A 329 28.64 17.08 2.31
C GLU A 329 27.54 16.11 1.88
N ILE A 330 27.48 15.78 0.59
CA ILE A 330 26.49 14.83 0.06
C ILE A 330 26.76 13.41 0.57
N LYS A 331 28.02 12.98 0.72
CA LYS A 331 28.36 11.69 1.34
C LYS A 331 27.88 11.60 2.78
N LYS A 332 28.13 12.65 3.57
CA LYS A 332 27.62 12.73 4.95
C LYS A 332 26.09 12.63 4.97
N ARG A 333 25.43 13.38 4.09
CA ARG A 333 23.98 13.37 3.97
C ARG A 333 23.41 12.03 3.52
N TYR A 334 24.08 11.35 2.59
CA TYR A 334 23.76 10.00 2.18
C TYR A 334 23.76 9.04 3.37
N ILE A 335 24.81 9.11 4.21
CA ILE A 335 24.93 8.26 5.40
C ILE A 335 23.75 8.50 6.33
N GLU A 336 23.44 9.77 6.64
CA GLU A 336 22.33 10.15 7.52
C GLU A 336 20.98 9.62 7.01
N VAL A 337 20.62 9.91 5.76
CA VAL A 337 19.34 9.51 5.16
C VAL A 337 19.23 7.99 5.08
N THR A 338 20.29 7.33 4.63
CA THR A 338 20.31 5.87 4.48
C THR A 338 20.26 5.17 5.84
N ARG A 339 20.94 5.71 6.86
CA ARG A 339 20.88 5.19 8.24
C ARG A 339 19.46 5.20 8.77
N GLU A 340 18.73 6.32 8.66
CA GLU A 340 17.34 6.38 9.14
C GLU A 340 16.43 5.42 8.38
N ARG A 341 16.59 5.29 7.07
CA ARG A 341 15.83 4.33 6.25
C ARG A 341 16.10 2.87 6.66
N ILE A 342 17.37 2.52 6.94
CA ILE A 342 17.75 1.20 7.45
C ILE A 342 17.18 0.95 8.85
N LYS A 343 17.27 1.93 9.75
CA LYS A 343 16.70 1.83 11.10
C LYS A 343 15.21 1.58 11.04
N ASN A 344 14.50 2.36 10.23
CA ASN A 344 13.06 2.21 10.07
C ASN A 344 12.70 0.84 9.47
N TYR A 345 13.49 0.32 8.54
CA TYR A 345 13.28 -1.02 8.00
C TYR A 345 13.52 -2.11 9.07
N LEU A 346 14.67 -2.09 9.75
CA LEU A 346 15.03 -3.13 10.73
C LEU A 346 14.19 -3.08 12.02
N SER A 347 13.61 -1.93 12.38
CA SER A 347 12.69 -1.84 13.52
C SER A 347 11.34 -2.53 13.25
N HIS A 348 10.93 -2.62 11.98
CA HIS A 348 9.68 -3.26 11.56
C HIS A 348 9.84 -4.72 11.12
N HIS A 349 11.06 -5.13 10.75
CA HIS A 349 11.34 -6.48 10.25
C HIS A 349 12.32 -7.24 11.14
N LYS A 350 11.87 -8.35 11.71
CA LYS A 350 12.70 -9.21 12.56
C LYS A 350 13.42 -10.28 11.74
N TYR A 351 14.74 -10.30 11.84
CA TYR A 351 15.60 -11.35 11.30
C TYR A 351 16.41 -11.99 12.43
N LYS A 352 16.73 -13.29 12.30
CA LYS A 352 17.57 -14.00 13.28
C LYS A 352 19.02 -13.52 13.27
N LYS A 353 19.56 -13.23 12.08
CA LYS A 353 20.90 -12.67 11.88
C LYS A 353 20.87 -11.64 10.75
N VAL A 354 21.68 -10.59 10.89
CA VAL A 354 21.82 -9.49 9.92
C VAL A 354 23.24 -9.51 9.36
N PHE A 355 23.36 -9.65 8.04
CA PHE A 355 24.63 -9.75 7.34
C PHE A 355 24.87 -8.56 6.42
N ALA A 356 26.13 -8.16 6.26
CA ALA A 356 26.56 -7.18 5.27
C ALA A 356 27.59 -7.76 4.31
N TYR A 357 27.34 -7.61 3.01
CA TYR A 357 28.36 -7.79 1.97
C TYR A 357 28.45 -6.51 1.15
N LEU A 358 29.17 -5.53 1.70
CA LEU A 358 29.34 -4.17 1.16
C LEU A 358 30.83 -3.83 1.13
N ARG A 359 31.21 -2.78 0.39
CA ARG A 359 32.58 -2.24 0.50
C ARG A 359 32.75 -1.66 1.91
N PRO A 360 33.76 -2.08 2.69
CA PRO A 360 33.92 -1.60 4.07
C PRO A 360 34.09 -0.08 4.20
N ASP A 361 34.57 0.57 3.14
CA ASP A 361 34.76 2.02 3.06
C ASP A 361 33.60 2.77 2.39
N SER A 362 32.48 2.10 2.10
CA SER A 362 31.30 2.74 1.49
C SER A 362 30.40 3.42 2.50
N GLU A 363 29.79 4.52 2.08
CA GLU A 363 28.75 5.26 2.80
C GLU A 363 27.58 4.34 3.18
N SER A 364 27.20 3.40 2.30
CA SER A 364 26.16 2.39 2.59
C SER A 364 26.53 1.46 3.76
N TYR A 365 27.79 1.02 3.85
CA TYR A 365 28.24 0.17 4.96
C TYR A 365 28.30 0.95 6.27
N ILE A 366 28.82 2.19 6.23
CA ILE A 366 28.87 3.07 7.40
C ILE A 366 27.45 3.33 7.93
N ALA A 367 26.50 3.65 7.05
CA ALA A 367 25.10 3.86 7.41
C ALA A 367 24.45 2.61 8.03
N LEU A 368 24.68 1.43 7.43
CA LEU A 368 24.18 0.15 7.96
C LEU A 368 24.76 -0.16 9.34
N LYS A 369 26.07 0.04 9.52
CA LYS A 369 26.75 -0.21 10.80
C LYS A 369 26.18 0.71 11.89
N GLN A 370 26.11 2.02 11.63
CA GLN A 370 25.52 2.98 12.57
C GLN A 370 24.07 2.64 12.92
N ALA A 371 23.25 2.26 11.93
CA ALA A 371 21.87 1.85 12.15
C ALA A 371 21.77 0.60 13.05
N CYS A 372 22.63 -0.39 12.83
CA CYS A 372 22.65 -1.61 13.66
C CYS A 372 23.13 -1.32 15.08
N ASP A 373 24.17 -0.50 15.24
CA ASP A 373 24.71 -0.07 16.54
C ASP A 373 23.63 0.65 17.37
N GLU A 374 22.89 1.59 16.75
CA GLU A 374 21.79 2.33 17.39
C GLU A 374 20.60 1.44 17.79
N LEU A 375 20.37 0.34 17.05
CA LEU A 375 19.30 -0.63 17.34
C LEU A 375 19.77 -1.78 18.25
N GLY A 376 21.04 -1.84 18.63
CA GLY A 376 21.61 -2.98 19.37
C GLY A 376 21.60 -4.29 18.58
N ILE A 377 21.62 -4.23 17.25
CA ILE A 377 21.64 -5.40 16.36
C ILE A 377 23.08 -5.79 16.06
N ASN A 378 23.43 -7.06 16.28
CA ASN A 378 24.74 -7.59 15.89
C ASN A 378 24.83 -7.73 14.36
N LEU A 379 25.64 -6.88 13.72
CA LEU A 379 25.91 -6.91 12.29
C LEU A 379 27.08 -7.84 11.96
N ILE A 380 26.82 -8.88 11.15
CA ILE A 380 27.86 -9.81 10.68
C ILE A 380 28.40 -9.33 9.33
N THR A 381 29.62 -8.80 9.34
CA THR A 381 30.30 -8.33 8.12
C THR A 381 30.98 -9.48 7.39
N CYS A 382 30.52 -9.79 6.18
CA CYS A 382 31.04 -10.89 5.36
C CYS A 382 32.21 -10.51 4.45
N LEU A 383 32.61 -9.23 4.41
CA LEU A 383 33.78 -8.77 3.67
C LEU A 383 34.64 -7.88 4.57
N ASP A 384 35.81 -8.38 4.98
CA ASP A 384 36.73 -7.64 5.82
C ASP A 384 37.57 -6.62 5.03
N GLU A 385 38.08 -5.60 5.74
CA GLU A 385 38.89 -4.53 5.14
C GLU A 385 40.16 -5.03 4.46
N ASN A 386 40.84 -6.03 5.04
CA ASN A 386 42.11 -6.52 4.53
C ASN A 386 41.91 -7.23 3.19
N THR A 387 40.87 -8.05 3.09
CA THR A 387 40.45 -8.68 1.85
C THR A 387 40.08 -7.63 0.79
N TYR A 388 39.26 -6.66 1.16
CA TYR A 388 38.82 -5.62 0.22
C TYR A 388 39.97 -4.74 -0.29
N LYS A 389 40.93 -4.35 0.57
CA LYS A 389 42.13 -3.58 0.19
C LYS A 389 42.92 -4.24 -0.94
N ARG A 390 43.00 -5.58 -0.97
CA ARG A 390 43.72 -6.35 -2.00
C ARG A 390 43.08 -6.30 -3.40
N VAL A 391 41.79 -5.96 -3.46
CA VAL A 391 41.04 -5.89 -4.72
C VAL A 391 40.51 -4.48 -5.02
N LYS A 392 40.78 -3.52 -4.12
CA LYS A 392 40.37 -2.13 -4.26
C LYS A 392 40.95 -1.55 -5.55
N GLY A 393 40.11 -0.84 -6.31
CA GLY A 393 40.47 -0.30 -7.63
C GLY A 393 40.29 -1.28 -8.79
N LYS A 394 40.11 -2.59 -8.56
CA LYS A 394 39.73 -3.51 -9.64
C LYS A 394 38.30 -3.22 -10.10
N PRO A 395 38.01 -3.29 -11.41
CA PRO A 395 36.64 -3.21 -11.90
C PRO A 395 35.83 -4.36 -11.29
N ARG A 396 34.70 -4.03 -10.65
CA ARG A 396 33.82 -5.01 -10.00
C ARG A 396 34.51 -5.78 -8.88
N ALA A 397 35.25 -5.09 -8.00
CA ALA A 397 35.95 -5.68 -6.85
C ALA A 397 35.09 -6.66 -6.00
N LEU A 398 33.79 -6.38 -5.82
CA LEU A 398 32.88 -7.27 -5.07
C LEU A 398 32.49 -8.56 -5.81
N ALA A 399 32.87 -8.70 -7.09
CA ALA A 399 32.74 -9.91 -7.88
C ALA A 399 34.08 -10.66 -8.01
N ASP A 400 35.17 -10.13 -7.42
CA ASP A 400 36.46 -10.81 -7.41
C ASP A 400 36.33 -12.12 -6.61
N PRO A 401 36.93 -13.24 -7.11
CA PRO A 401 36.86 -14.53 -6.43
C PRO A 401 37.24 -14.49 -4.96
N LEU A 402 38.19 -13.63 -4.57
CA LEU A 402 38.62 -13.49 -3.17
C LEU A 402 37.48 -12.97 -2.28
N CYS A 403 36.72 -11.98 -2.74
CA CYS A 403 35.59 -11.42 -2.01
C CYS A 403 34.41 -12.40 -1.95
N LEU A 404 34.13 -13.09 -3.06
CA LEU A 404 33.05 -14.08 -3.12
C LEU A 404 33.32 -15.29 -2.23
N ASP A 405 34.59 -15.69 -2.12
CA ASP A 405 34.99 -16.75 -1.18
C ASP A 405 34.77 -16.33 0.28
N LYS A 406 35.08 -15.07 0.64
CA LYS A 406 34.73 -14.53 1.97
C LYS A 406 33.24 -14.51 2.24
N LEU A 407 32.43 -14.09 1.26
CA LEU A 407 30.96 -14.17 1.37
C LEU A 407 30.50 -15.61 1.63
N LYS A 408 31.02 -16.55 0.84
CA LYS A 408 30.67 -17.97 0.96
C LYS A 408 31.05 -18.52 2.34
N GLN A 409 32.27 -18.27 2.80
CA GLN A 409 32.75 -18.71 4.12
C GLN A 409 31.89 -18.13 5.25
N CYS A 410 31.67 -16.81 5.23
CA CYS A 410 30.87 -16.09 6.22
C CYS A 410 29.47 -16.69 6.36
N LEU A 411 28.75 -16.83 5.25
CA LEU A 411 27.39 -17.33 5.26
C LEU A 411 27.33 -18.83 5.53
N THR A 412 28.25 -19.63 5.00
CA THR A 412 28.28 -21.07 5.30
C THR A 412 28.40 -21.27 6.81
N PHE A 413 29.40 -20.65 7.44
CA PHE A 413 29.62 -20.75 8.88
C PHE A 413 28.38 -20.34 9.69
N ASN A 414 27.77 -19.20 9.36
CA ASN A 414 26.68 -18.65 10.17
C ASN A 414 25.29 -19.23 9.87
N LEU A 415 25.10 -19.92 8.75
CA LEU A 415 23.83 -20.53 8.35
C LEU A 415 23.77 -22.04 8.63
N THR A 416 24.90 -22.67 8.93
CA THR A 416 24.99 -24.09 9.29
C THR A 416 24.95 -24.36 10.79
N ASP A 417 24.64 -23.36 11.62
CA ASP A 417 24.39 -23.59 13.05
C ASP A 417 23.13 -24.44 13.22
N VAL A 418 23.36 -25.76 13.24
CA VAL A 418 22.59 -26.74 13.98
C VAL A 418 22.61 -26.30 15.44
N GLN A 419 21.45 -26.40 16.09
CA GLN A 419 21.25 -26.28 17.53
C GLN A 419 22.51 -26.71 18.32
N SER A 420 23.18 -25.76 18.96
CA SER A 420 23.81 -26.02 20.25
C SER A 420 22.76 -25.79 21.35
N ASP A 421 21.63 -26.47 21.23
CA ASP A 421 20.80 -26.86 22.37
C ASP A 421 21.26 -28.27 22.76
N SER A 422 22.40 -28.33 23.45
CA SER A 422 22.90 -29.48 24.21
C SER A 422 23.94 -28.88 25.16
N VAL A 423 23.79 -28.88 26.48
CA VAL A 423 23.29 -29.91 27.41
C VAL A 423 22.65 -29.23 28.61
#